data_AF-A6GUE7-F1
#
_entry.id   AF-A6GUE7-F1
#
_cell.length_a   1.000
_cell.length_b   1.000
_cell.length_c   1.000
_cell.angle_alpha   90.00
_cell.angle_beta   90.00
_cell.angle_gamma   90.00
#
_symmetry.space_group_name_H-M   'P 1'
#
loop_
_entity.id
_entity.type
_entity.pdbx_description
1 polymer ?
#
loop_
_entity_poly.entity_id
_entity_poly.type
_entity_poly.pdbx_seq_one_letter_code
_entity_poly.pdbx_strand_id
1 'polypeptide(L)'
;MELLGHSISHYNGNKELDRKLVILHLANAVELILKDLVLDAGKSIYKNPKETITIQGCLSALEDAKVDLPYLNKIELLIDERNALQHRFGSPNELTAIFYMNIAKEFFKSVLRKHYGQDYDELLSQFADETDLVAFRLGEPGNDKELEKLQELAKLHPLGALLSAWTYFEKYLDEFINGLDLKVRNHRPFAMVLASGNTRHYGIDIPKELSNKINEMRKIRNMSAHGKAEPTFGQVKETIDTIESLEKYLNSLDPAEVKARSEKEQMLQWERMRDADEMGELLRMKAIAEAEAEEMKND
;
A
#
# COMPACT_ATOMS: atom_id res chain seq x y z
N MET A 1 4.95 6.28 -22.74
CA MET A 1 4.21 7.36 -22.05
C MET A 1 2.88 7.69 -22.72
N GLU A 2 2.78 7.74 -24.05
CA GLU A 2 1.51 7.96 -24.78
C GLU A 2 0.34 7.09 -24.33
N LEU A 3 0.56 5.77 -24.17
CA LEU A 3 -0.48 4.86 -23.68
C LEU A 3 -0.95 5.20 -22.26
N LEU A 4 -0.07 5.73 -21.42
CA LEU A 4 -0.44 6.20 -20.08
C LEU A 4 -1.31 7.46 -20.19
N GLY A 5 -0.98 8.39 -21.10
CA GLY A 5 -1.85 9.53 -21.41
C GLY A 5 -3.23 9.11 -21.90
N HIS A 6 -3.31 8.19 -22.86
CA HIS A 6 -4.60 7.65 -23.34
C HIS A 6 -5.41 6.96 -22.25
N SER A 7 -4.74 6.27 -21.32
CA SER A 7 -5.43 5.66 -20.19
C SER A 7 -6.13 6.69 -19.31
N ILE A 8 -5.58 7.90 -19.18
CA ILE A 8 -6.20 9.02 -18.45
C ILE A 8 -7.43 9.54 -19.19
N SER A 9 -7.34 9.75 -20.50
CA SER A 9 -8.50 10.15 -21.31
C SER A 9 -9.67 9.16 -21.19
N HIS A 10 -9.37 7.86 -21.24
CA HIS A 10 -10.39 6.83 -21.01
C HIS A 10 -10.87 6.78 -19.55
N TYR A 11 -9.98 7.02 -18.59
CA TYR A 11 -10.36 7.05 -17.18
C TYR A 11 -11.34 8.17 -16.86
N ASN A 12 -11.20 9.33 -17.50
CA ASN A 12 -12.16 10.42 -17.45
C ASN A 12 -13.50 10.07 -18.15
N GLY A 13 -13.50 9.03 -18.98
CA GLY A 13 -14.68 8.47 -19.64
C GLY A 13 -15.48 7.55 -18.71
N ASN A 14 -16.78 7.81 -18.58
CA ASN A 14 -17.66 7.00 -17.71
C ASN A 14 -18.26 5.75 -18.39
N LYS A 15 -17.89 5.43 -19.63
CA LYS A 15 -18.48 4.29 -20.36
C LYS A 15 -17.77 2.99 -20.01
N GLU A 16 -18.50 1.87 -20.12
CA GLU A 16 -17.93 0.54 -19.90
C GLU A 16 -16.77 0.21 -20.84
N LEU A 17 -16.85 0.65 -22.10
CA LEU A 17 -15.77 0.51 -23.06
C LEU A 17 -14.51 1.26 -22.61
N ASP A 18 -14.67 2.47 -22.07
CA ASP A 18 -13.55 3.28 -21.61
C ASP A 18 -12.80 2.56 -20.49
N ARG A 19 -13.52 1.94 -19.54
CA ARG A 19 -12.90 1.16 -18.45
C ARG A 19 -12.08 -0.02 -18.96
N LYS A 20 -12.55 -0.72 -20.00
CA LYS A 20 -11.75 -1.78 -20.65
C LYS A 20 -10.47 -1.20 -21.24
N LEU A 21 -10.60 -0.07 -21.92
CA LEU A 21 -9.47 0.61 -22.54
C LEU A 21 -8.48 1.14 -21.51
N VAL A 22 -8.90 1.61 -20.33
CA VAL A 22 -8.00 1.96 -19.23
C VAL A 22 -7.07 0.78 -18.92
N ILE A 23 -7.63 -0.39 -18.61
CA ILE A 23 -6.83 -1.56 -18.22
C ILE A 23 -5.87 -1.98 -19.33
N LEU A 24 -6.35 -2.03 -20.58
CA LEU A 24 -5.53 -2.40 -21.73
C LEU A 24 -4.37 -1.43 -21.96
N HIS A 25 -4.63 -0.13 -21.90
CA HIS A 25 -3.62 0.90 -22.10
C HIS A 25 -2.59 0.92 -20.96
N LEU A 26 -3.04 0.78 -19.71
CA LEU A 26 -2.15 0.70 -18.55
C LEU A 26 -1.21 -0.51 -18.64
N ALA A 27 -1.76 -1.70 -18.90
CA ALA A 27 -0.96 -2.92 -19.00
C ALA A 27 0.05 -2.85 -20.16
N ASN A 28 -0.35 -2.29 -21.31
CA ASN A 28 0.55 -2.09 -22.44
C ASN A 28 1.62 -1.03 -22.13
N ALA A 29 1.28 0.06 -21.43
CA ALA A 29 2.26 1.05 -21.00
C ALA A 29 3.31 0.41 -20.08
N VAL A 30 2.88 -0.41 -19.12
CA VAL A 30 3.76 -1.16 -18.22
C VAL A 30 4.65 -2.13 -19.00
N GLU A 31 4.09 -2.86 -19.97
CA GLU A 31 4.89 -3.75 -20.82
C GLU A 31 6.00 -2.99 -21.57
N LEU A 32 5.70 -1.80 -22.10
CA LEU A 32 6.69 -1.00 -22.82
C LEU A 32 7.80 -0.48 -21.91
N ILE A 33 7.50 0.04 -20.72
CA ILE A 33 8.54 0.52 -19.81
C ILE A 33 9.40 -0.62 -19.26
N LEU A 34 8.82 -1.81 -19.04
CA LEU A 34 9.60 -3.00 -18.67
C LEU A 34 10.56 -3.41 -19.79
N LYS A 35 10.12 -3.37 -21.05
CA LYS A 35 10.99 -3.64 -22.20
C LYS A 35 12.11 -2.62 -22.33
N ASP A 36 11.83 -1.35 -22.06
CA ASP A 36 12.84 -0.30 -22.06
C ASP A 36 13.91 -0.55 -20.98
N LEU A 37 13.51 -0.89 -19.76
CA LEU A 37 14.44 -1.29 -18.69
C LEU A 37 15.29 -2.52 -19.07
N VAL A 38 14.72 -3.48 -19.82
CA VAL A 38 15.47 -4.66 -20.31
C VAL A 38 16.55 -4.23 -21.29
N LEU A 39 16.26 -3.27 -22.17
CA LEU A 39 17.24 -2.71 -23.10
C LEU A 39 18.35 -1.95 -22.34
N ASP A 40 17.99 -1.16 -21.33
CA ASP A 40 18.96 -0.45 -20.47
C ASP A 40 19.86 -1.41 -19.67
N ALA A 41 19.33 -2.58 -19.30
CA ALA A 41 20.11 -3.66 -18.70
C ALA A 41 21.02 -4.40 -19.71
N GLY A 42 21.08 -3.95 -20.97
CA GLY A 42 21.92 -4.53 -22.02
C GLY A 42 21.39 -5.83 -22.60
N LYS A 43 20.10 -6.15 -22.40
CA LYS A 43 19.47 -7.38 -22.91
C LYS A 43 18.55 -7.08 -24.10
N SER A 44 18.49 -8.02 -25.04
CA SER A 44 17.57 -7.92 -26.18
C SER A 44 16.14 -8.21 -25.75
N ILE A 45 15.18 -7.41 -26.25
CA ILE A 45 13.75 -7.68 -26.13
C ILE A 45 13.23 -8.60 -27.25
N TYR A 46 14.04 -8.92 -28.27
CA TYR A 46 13.62 -9.77 -29.38
C TYR A 46 13.94 -11.23 -29.11
N LYS A 47 12.93 -12.11 -29.19
CA LYS A 47 13.13 -13.56 -29.29
C LYS A 47 13.53 -13.95 -30.71
N ASN A 48 12.92 -13.31 -31.68
CA ASN A 48 13.17 -13.43 -33.11
C ASN A 48 12.76 -12.12 -33.81
N PRO A 49 13.05 -11.92 -35.12
CA PRO A 49 12.77 -10.65 -35.80
C PRO A 49 11.29 -10.21 -35.81
N LYS A 50 10.34 -11.11 -35.50
CA LYS A 50 8.89 -10.84 -35.54
C LYS A 50 8.23 -10.86 -34.15
N GLU A 51 8.96 -11.21 -33.11
CA GLU A 51 8.39 -11.46 -31.78
C GLU A 51 9.31 -10.92 -30.68
N THR A 52 8.76 -10.08 -29.81
CA THR A 52 9.42 -9.63 -28.59
C THR A 52 9.10 -10.55 -27.41
N ILE A 53 9.92 -10.50 -26.38
CA ILE A 53 9.62 -11.11 -25.08
C ILE A 53 8.30 -10.60 -24.51
N THR A 54 7.61 -11.48 -23.80
CA THR A 54 6.37 -11.15 -23.07
C THR A 54 6.71 -10.39 -21.80
N ILE A 55 5.69 -9.89 -21.09
CA ILE A 55 5.88 -9.24 -19.79
C ILE A 55 6.64 -10.16 -18.81
N GLN A 56 6.23 -11.43 -18.71
CA GLN A 56 6.93 -12.43 -17.89
C GLN A 56 8.40 -12.59 -18.31
N GLY A 57 8.68 -12.59 -19.62
CA GLY A 57 10.05 -12.60 -20.12
C GLY A 57 10.85 -11.34 -19.73
N CYS A 58 10.19 -10.17 -19.66
CA CYS A 58 10.83 -8.94 -19.17
C CYS A 58 11.15 -9.06 -17.68
N LEU A 59 10.21 -9.55 -16.87
CA LEU A 59 10.39 -9.71 -15.42
C LEU A 59 11.58 -10.63 -15.10
N SER A 60 11.65 -11.82 -15.73
CA SER A 60 12.79 -12.72 -15.56
C SER A 60 14.11 -12.07 -16.00
N ALA A 61 14.11 -11.36 -17.13
CA ALA A 61 15.32 -10.70 -17.63
C ALA A 61 15.81 -9.60 -16.69
N LEU A 62 14.91 -8.84 -16.07
CA LEU A 62 15.21 -7.78 -15.11
C LEU A 62 15.65 -8.33 -13.76
N GLU A 63 15.04 -9.41 -13.29
CA GLU A 63 15.46 -10.13 -12.08
C GLU A 63 16.89 -10.67 -12.21
N ASP A 64 17.20 -11.34 -13.33
CA ASP A 64 18.55 -11.80 -13.66
C ASP A 64 19.57 -10.66 -13.70
N ALA A 65 19.15 -9.49 -14.18
CA ALA A 65 19.96 -8.27 -14.22
C ALA A 65 20.01 -7.53 -12.86
N LYS A 66 19.31 -8.04 -11.84
CA LYS A 66 19.18 -7.45 -10.50
C LYS A 66 18.64 -6.02 -10.51
N VAL A 67 17.75 -5.73 -11.45
CA VAL A 67 17.04 -4.45 -11.53
C VAL A 67 15.88 -4.48 -10.54
N ASP A 68 15.90 -3.56 -9.57
CA ASP A 68 14.81 -3.45 -8.59
C ASP A 68 13.56 -2.82 -9.20
N LEU A 69 12.44 -3.53 -9.13
CA LEU A 69 11.14 -3.11 -9.66
C LEU A 69 10.16 -2.82 -8.52
N PRO A 70 9.82 -1.56 -8.27
CA PRO A 70 8.85 -1.22 -7.24
C PRO A 70 7.45 -1.71 -7.66
N TYR A 71 6.58 -2.02 -6.68
CA TYR A 71 5.18 -2.42 -6.90
C TYR A 71 4.93 -3.67 -7.76
N LEU A 72 5.93 -4.55 -7.93
CA LEU A 72 5.82 -5.74 -8.80
C LEU A 72 4.56 -6.58 -8.53
N ASN A 73 4.28 -6.89 -7.27
CA ASN A 73 3.10 -7.66 -6.86
C ASN A 73 1.77 -7.02 -7.28
N LYS A 74 1.70 -5.68 -7.33
CA LYS A 74 0.49 -4.96 -7.75
C LYS A 74 0.39 -4.89 -9.28
N ILE A 75 1.53 -4.81 -9.97
CA ILE A 75 1.60 -4.84 -11.43
C ILE A 75 1.21 -6.20 -12.00
N GLU A 76 1.55 -7.29 -11.33
CA GLU A 76 1.08 -8.64 -11.71
C GLU A 76 -0.45 -8.73 -11.76
N LEU A 77 -1.15 -8.10 -10.81
CA LEU A 77 -2.62 -8.04 -10.83
C LEU A 77 -3.17 -7.32 -12.07
N LEU A 78 -2.55 -6.20 -12.46
CA LEU A 78 -2.95 -5.46 -13.68
C LEU A 78 -2.77 -6.33 -14.93
N ILE A 79 -1.69 -7.11 -14.98
CA ILE A 79 -1.39 -8.01 -16.10
C ILE A 79 -2.42 -9.15 -16.15
N ASP A 80 -2.76 -9.73 -15.01
CA ASP A 80 -3.77 -10.77 -14.90
C ASP A 80 -5.16 -10.26 -15.30
N GLU A 81 -5.53 -9.04 -14.89
CA GLU A 81 -6.77 -8.41 -15.32
C GLU A 81 -6.79 -8.22 -16.84
N ARG A 82 -5.70 -7.71 -17.42
CA ARG A 82 -5.59 -7.56 -18.88
C ARG A 82 -5.78 -8.90 -19.59
N ASN A 83 -5.18 -9.98 -19.08
CA ASN A 83 -5.35 -11.32 -19.64
C ASN A 83 -6.79 -11.82 -19.50
N ALA A 84 -7.44 -11.57 -18.36
CA ALA A 84 -8.84 -11.89 -18.14
C ALA A 84 -9.77 -11.14 -19.10
N LEU A 85 -9.52 -9.85 -19.37
CA LEU A 85 -10.27 -9.08 -20.36
C LEU A 85 -10.15 -9.65 -21.77
N GLN A 86 -8.94 -10.04 -22.17
CA GLN A 86 -8.67 -10.57 -23.51
C GLN A 86 -9.23 -11.97 -23.73
N HIS A 87 -9.26 -12.83 -22.70
CA HIS A 87 -9.65 -14.24 -22.84
C HIS A 87 -11.05 -14.56 -22.31
N ARG A 88 -11.61 -13.75 -21.40
CA ARG A 88 -12.85 -14.05 -20.67
C ARG A 88 -13.94 -12.99 -20.83
N PHE A 89 -13.76 -12.01 -21.73
CA PHE A 89 -14.70 -10.91 -21.97
C PHE A 89 -15.12 -10.16 -20.69
N GLY A 90 -14.20 -10.01 -19.73
CA GLY A 90 -14.46 -9.28 -18.49
C GLY A 90 -14.94 -7.85 -18.77
N SER A 91 -15.78 -7.32 -17.88
CA SER A 91 -16.26 -5.94 -17.92
C SER A 91 -15.82 -5.24 -16.64
N PRO A 92 -14.69 -4.51 -16.67
CA PRO A 92 -14.17 -3.84 -15.49
C PRO A 92 -15.16 -2.74 -15.11
N ASN A 93 -15.51 -2.71 -13.82
CA ASN A 93 -16.32 -1.63 -13.27
C ASN A 93 -15.43 -0.43 -12.95
N GLU A 94 -16.06 0.68 -12.57
CA GLU A 94 -15.38 1.96 -12.34
C GLU A 94 -14.22 1.82 -11.34
N LEU A 95 -14.40 1.04 -10.28
CA LEU A 95 -13.40 0.89 -9.23
C LEU A 95 -12.23 0.03 -9.63
N THR A 96 -12.49 -1.00 -10.44
CA THR A 96 -11.41 -1.76 -11.06
C THR A 96 -10.51 -0.81 -11.84
N ALA A 97 -11.09 0.12 -12.60
CA ALA A 97 -10.34 1.13 -13.34
C ALA A 97 -9.58 2.10 -12.40
N ILE A 98 -10.23 2.59 -11.33
CA ILE A 98 -9.60 3.44 -10.28
C ILE A 98 -8.39 2.74 -9.65
N PHE A 99 -8.56 1.51 -9.19
CA PHE A 99 -7.53 0.74 -8.53
C PHE A 99 -6.29 0.57 -9.42
N TYR A 100 -6.49 0.12 -10.66
CA TYR A 100 -5.38 -0.13 -11.57
C TYR A 100 -4.72 1.17 -12.07
N MET A 101 -5.49 2.24 -12.24
CA MET A 101 -4.95 3.57 -12.53
C MET A 101 -4.01 4.06 -11.42
N ASN A 102 -4.44 3.94 -10.16
CA ASN A 102 -3.61 4.32 -9.01
C ASN A 102 -2.33 3.48 -8.91
N ILE A 103 -2.44 2.16 -9.11
CA ILE A 103 -1.26 1.27 -9.13
C ILE A 103 -0.27 1.69 -10.22
N ALA A 104 -0.76 1.90 -11.44
CA ALA A 104 0.10 2.25 -12.56
C ALA A 104 0.76 3.62 -12.34
N LYS A 105 0.01 4.62 -11.86
CA LYS A 105 0.55 5.95 -11.52
C LYS A 105 1.73 5.84 -10.55
N GLU A 106 1.57 5.14 -9.43
CA GLU A 106 2.63 4.99 -8.41
C GLU A 106 3.83 4.18 -8.93
N PHE A 107 3.56 3.15 -9.74
CA PHE A 107 4.60 2.37 -10.41
C PHE A 107 5.44 3.25 -11.35
N PHE A 108 4.80 3.97 -12.27
CA PHE A 108 5.50 4.85 -13.22
C PHE A 108 6.25 5.95 -12.50
N LYS A 109 5.65 6.58 -11.49
CA LYS A 109 6.31 7.61 -10.69
C LYS A 109 7.59 7.09 -10.03
N SER A 110 7.54 5.87 -9.50
CA SER A 110 8.70 5.25 -8.84
C SER A 110 9.76 4.79 -9.84
N VAL A 111 9.36 4.17 -10.95
CA VAL A 111 10.27 3.69 -11.99
C VAL A 111 10.98 4.85 -12.69
N LEU A 112 10.25 5.87 -13.13
CA LEU A 112 10.80 7.04 -13.82
C LEU A 112 11.81 7.77 -12.95
N ARG A 113 11.47 8.00 -11.68
CA ARG A 113 12.37 8.65 -10.73
C ARG A 113 13.61 7.81 -10.45
N LYS A 114 13.44 6.49 -10.23
CA LYS A 114 14.53 5.61 -9.80
C LYS A 114 15.51 5.27 -10.92
N HIS A 115 15.01 4.94 -12.09
CA HIS A 115 15.82 4.39 -13.18
C HIS A 115 16.19 5.44 -14.23
N TYR A 116 15.40 6.50 -14.37
CA TYR A 116 15.61 7.53 -15.40
C TYR A 116 15.87 8.94 -14.83
N GLY A 117 15.71 9.12 -13.52
CA GLY A 117 15.81 10.43 -12.87
C GLY A 117 14.79 11.45 -13.38
N GLN A 118 13.69 10.99 -13.98
CA GLN A 118 12.65 11.83 -14.58
C GLN A 118 11.50 12.07 -13.60
N ASP A 119 10.91 13.27 -13.67
CA ASP A 119 9.67 13.56 -12.96
C ASP A 119 8.46 13.04 -13.74
N TYR A 120 7.55 12.39 -13.02
CA TYR A 120 6.35 11.78 -13.61
C TYR A 120 5.40 12.82 -14.18
N ASP A 121 5.13 13.89 -13.43
CA ASP A 121 4.12 14.88 -13.78
C ASP A 121 4.61 15.73 -14.96
N GLU A 122 5.90 16.09 -14.99
CA GLU A 122 6.54 16.80 -16.12
C GLU A 122 6.58 15.97 -17.40
N LEU A 123 6.84 14.66 -17.30
CA LEU A 123 6.87 13.79 -18.46
C LEU A 123 5.46 13.53 -18.97
N LEU A 124 4.52 13.21 -18.09
CA LEU A 124 3.14 12.91 -18.44
C LEU A 124 2.45 14.10 -19.14
N SER A 125 2.74 15.34 -18.75
CA SER A 125 2.15 16.53 -19.39
C SER A 125 2.50 16.70 -20.87
N GLN A 126 3.51 15.97 -21.36
CA GLN A 126 3.88 15.97 -22.78
C GLN A 126 3.05 14.98 -23.61
N PHE A 127 2.35 14.04 -22.95
CA PHE A 127 1.68 12.91 -23.59
C PHE A 127 0.19 12.80 -23.26
N ALA A 128 -0.34 13.68 -22.41
CA ALA A 128 -1.75 13.73 -22.04
C ALA A 128 -2.29 15.14 -22.27
N ASP A 129 -3.56 15.24 -22.66
CA ASP A 129 -4.21 16.53 -22.86
C ASP A 129 -4.33 17.29 -21.53
N GLU A 130 -4.10 18.60 -21.55
CA GLU A 130 -4.15 19.43 -20.35
C GLU A 130 -5.53 19.39 -19.67
N THR A 131 -6.61 19.33 -20.45
CA THR A 131 -7.97 19.23 -19.92
C THR A 131 -8.22 17.89 -19.25
N ASP A 132 -7.68 16.80 -19.81
CA ASP A 132 -7.76 15.46 -19.23
C ASP A 132 -6.95 15.34 -17.95
N LEU A 133 -5.77 15.98 -17.88
CA LEU A 133 -4.94 15.99 -16.67
C LEU A 133 -5.60 16.77 -15.54
N VAL A 134 -6.23 17.90 -15.84
CA VAL A 134 -6.99 18.68 -14.86
C VAL A 134 -8.19 17.85 -14.36
N ALA A 135 -8.95 17.22 -15.25
CA ALA A 135 -10.06 16.36 -14.87
C ALA A 135 -9.62 15.16 -14.01
N PHE A 136 -8.49 14.54 -14.37
CA PHE A 136 -7.91 13.42 -13.64
C PHE A 136 -7.51 13.80 -12.20
N ARG A 137 -6.86 14.97 -12.05
CA ARG A 137 -6.46 15.51 -10.74
C ARG A 137 -7.66 15.93 -9.88
N LEU A 138 -8.71 16.48 -10.50
CA LEU A 138 -9.95 16.86 -9.82
C LEU A 138 -10.84 15.66 -9.46
N GLY A 139 -10.70 14.56 -10.20
CA GLY A 139 -11.44 13.31 -10.02
C GLY A 139 -10.83 12.37 -8.97
N GLU A 140 -9.72 12.72 -8.32
CA GLU A 140 -9.19 11.99 -7.17
C GLU A 140 -10.26 12.00 -6.06
N PRO A 141 -10.86 10.85 -5.71
CA PRO A 141 -11.97 10.84 -4.78
C PRO A 141 -11.52 11.32 -3.40
N GLY A 142 -12.28 12.26 -2.84
CA GLY A 142 -12.32 12.47 -1.40
C GLY A 142 -13.04 11.30 -0.72
N ASN A 143 -12.55 10.96 0.46
CA ASN A 143 -12.78 9.77 1.27
C ASN A 143 -14.16 9.08 1.19
N ASP A 144 -15.27 9.81 1.23
CA ASP A 144 -16.59 9.20 1.43
C ASP A 144 -17.15 8.46 0.19
N LYS A 145 -16.74 8.83 -1.04
CA LYS A 145 -17.25 8.18 -2.27
C LYS A 145 -16.49 6.90 -2.62
N GLU A 146 -15.33 6.66 -2.02
CA GLU A 146 -14.46 5.54 -2.40
C GLU A 146 -14.95 4.23 -1.76
N LEU A 147 -15.34 4.26 -0.47
CA LEU A 147 -15.81 3.08 0.28
C LEU A 147 -17.16 2.54 -0.24
N GLU A 148 -18.12 3.41 -0.54
CA GLU A 148 -19.42 3.01 -1.09
C GLU A 148 -19.25 2.29 -2.43
N LYS A 149 -18.40 2.84 -3.30
CA LYS A 149 -18.08 2.23 -4.57
C LYS A 149 -17.42 0.86 -4.32
N LEU A 150 -16.44 0.74 -3.41
CA LEU A 150 -15.78 -0.54 -3.13
C LEU A 150 -16.73 -1.68 -2.73
N GLN A 151 -17.88 -1.38 -2.11
CA GLN A 151 -18.94 -2.37 -1.86
C GLN A 151 -19.58 -2.90 -3.15
N GLU A 152 -19.69 -2.08 -4.19
CA GLU A 152 -20.15 -2.52 -5.51
C GLU A 152 -19.11 -3.39 -6.21
N LEU A 153 -17.83 -3.03 -6.16
CA LEU A 153 -16.73 -3.86 -6.70
C LEU A 153 -16.67 -5.22 -6.01
N ALA A 154 -16.91 -5.27 -4.71
CA ALA A 154 -16.87 -6.51 -3.93
C ALA A 154 -17.85 -7.57 -4.45
N LYS A 155 -18.97 -7.18 -5.10
CA LYS A 155 -19.95 -8.11 -5.67
C LYS A 155 -19.42 -8.85 -6.91
N LEU A 156 -18.44 -8.28 -7.59
CA LEU A 156 -17.93 -8.74 -8.87
C LEU A 156 -16.49 -9.26 -8.78
N HIS A 157 -15.65 -8.56 -8.02
CA HIS A 157 -14.24 -8.89 -7.84
C HIS A 157 -13.81 -8.70 -6.37
N PRO A 158 -14.16 -9.64 -5.49
CA PRO A 158 -13.92 -9.53 -4.05
C PRO A 158 -12.45 -9.25 -3.68
N LEU A 159 -11.50 -9.90 -4.35
CA LEU A 159 -10.07 -9.73 -4.07
C LEU A 159 -9.59 -8.31 -4.36
N GLY A 160 -9.95 -7.77 -5.52
CA GLY A 160 -9.59 -6.40 -5.91
C GLY A 160 -10.22 -5.36 -4.98
N ALA A 161 -11.48 -5.56 -4.60
CA ALA A 161 -12.14 -4.70 -3.61
C ALA A 161 -11.43 -4.75 -2.25
N LEU A 162 -11.04 -5.94 -1.78
CA LEU A 162 -10.30 -6.08 -0.52
C LEU A 162 -8.97 -5.32 -0.55
N LEU A 163 -8.17 -5.50 -1.61
CA LEU A 163 -6.86 -4.84 -1.72
C LEU A 163 -6.98 -3.32 -1.87
N SER A 164 -8.02 -2.86 -2.57
CA SER A 164 -8.33 -1.43 -2.70
C SER A 164 -8.76 -0.83 -1.37
N ALA A 165 -9.67 -1.50 -0.64
CA ALA A 165 -10.09 -1.09 0.70
C ALA A 165 -8.89 -0.99 1.67
N TRP A 166 -7.93 -1.92 1.57
CA TRP A 166 -6.70 -1.87 2.36
C TRP A 166 -5.77 -0.72 1.98
N THR A 167 -5.65 -0.40 0.69
CA THR A 167 -4.83 0.72 0.22
C THR A 167 -5.41 2.04 0.70
N TYR A 168 -6.73 2.19 0.57
CA TYR A 168 -7.48 3.33 1.10
C TYR A 168 -7.28 3.46 2.62
N PHE A 169 -7.44 2.36 3.35
CA PHE A 169 -7.24 2.32 4.80
C PHE A 169 -5.83 2.75 5.22
N GLU A 170 -4.79 2.22 4.57
CA GLU A 170 -3.40 2.60 4.85
C GLU A 170 -3.17 4.09 4.62
N LYS A 171 -3.67 4.65 3.51
CA LYS A 171 -3.59 6.07 3.20
C LYS A 171 -4.29 6.94 4.25
N TYR A 172 -5.55 6.61 4.58
CA TYR A 172 -6.32 7.33 5.59
C TYR A 172 -5.60 7.38 6.94
N LEU A 173 -5.06 6.24 7.38
CA LEU A 173 -4.34 6.16 8.65
C LEU A 173 -3.07 7.00 8.68
N ASP A 174 -2.31 7.00 7.58
CA ASP A 174 -1.09 7.82 7.47
C ASP A 174 -1.45 9.31 7.44
N GLU A 175 -2.49 9.72 6.72
CA GLU A 175 -2.99 11.10 6.71
C GLU A 175 -3.46 11.55 8.10
N PHE A 176 -4.22 10.70 8.79
CA PHE A 176 -4.70 10.97 10.14
C PHE A 176 -3.54 11.21 11.12
N ILE A 177 -2.56 10.30 11.16
CA ILE A 177 -1.40 10.43 12.07
C ILE A 177 -0.52 11.63 11.73
N ASN A 178 -0.28 11.89 10.44
CA ASN A 178 0.49 13.04 10.02
C ASN A 178 -0.21 14.37 10.38
N GLY A 179 -1.55 14.38 10.39
CA GLY A 179 -2.35 15.52 10.84
C GLY A 179 -2.23 15.84 12.33
N LEU A 180 -1.79 14.89 13.16
CA LEU A 180 -1.68 15.07 14.62
C LEU A 180 -0.35 15.71 15.08
N ASP A 181 0.63 15.89 14.19
CA ASP A 181 1.95 16.46 14.50
C ASP A 181 2.60 15.81 15.75
N LEU A 182 2.59 14.48 15.79
CA LEU A 182 3.12 13.71 16.92
C LEU A 182 4.64 13.53 16.80
N LYS A 183 5.37 13.82 17.88
CA LYS A 183 6.83 13.60 17.97
C LYS A 183 7.15 12.14 18.30
N VAL A 184 6.81 11.21 17.42
CA VAL A 184 7.07 9.77 17.66
C VAL A 184 8.44 9.39 17.11
N ARG A 185 9.31 8.84 17.96
CA ARG A 185 10.72 8.53 17.64
C ARG A 185 10.91 7.41 16.61
N ASN A 186 9.93 6.52 16.45
CA ASN A 186 9.96 5.38 15.53
C ASN A 186 8.75 5.46 14.59
N HIS A 187 8.95 6.01 13.41
CA HIS A 187 7.91 6.14 12.39
C HIS A 187 7.68 4.78 11.70
N ARG A 188 6.87 3.91 12.31
CA ARG A 188 6.32 2.75 11.63
C ARG A 188 4.99 3.14 10.99
N PRO A 189 4.62 2.57 9.81
CA PRO A 189 3.29 2.77 9.24
C PRO A 189 2.22 2.48 10.28
N PHE A 190 1.25 3.37 10.44
CA PHE A 190 0.32 3.28 11.58
C PHE A 190 -0.57 2.03 11.52
N ALA A 191 -0.82 1.51 10.31
CA ALA A 191 -1.46 0.21 10.10
C ALA A 191 -0.72 -0.94 10.83
N MET A 192 0.62 -0.91 10.90
CA MET A 192 1.40 -1.91 11.66
C MET A 192 1.29 -1.69 13.18
N VAL A 193 1.19 -0.43 13.62
CA VAL A 193 1.00 -0.10 15.03
C VAL A 193 -0.35 -0.63 15.52
N LEU A 194 -1.41 -0.36 14.76
CA LEU A 194 -2.74 -0.92 14.98
C LEU A 194 -2.70 -2.45 15.07
N ALA A 195 -1.99 -3.10 14.14
CA ALA A 195 -1.84 -4.55 14.12
C ALA A 195 -1.14 -5.13 15.36
N SER A 196 -0.19 -4.38 15.93
CA SER A 196 0.53 -4.76 17.15
C SER A 196 -0.24 -4.46 18.45
N GLY A 197 -1.36 -3.73 18.37
CA GLY A 197 -2.09 -3.25 19.53
C GLY A 197 -1.38 -2.15 20.32
N ASN A 198 -0.24 -1.64 19.82
CA ASN A 198 0.56 -0.64 20.51
C ASN A 198 0.14 0.81 20.17
N THR A 199 -1.16 1.05 20.01
CA THR A 199 -1.69 2.37 19.62
C THR A 199 -1.60 3.40 20.73
N ARG A 200 -1.46 2.95 21.98
CA ARG A 200 -1.33 3.82 23.16
C ARG A 200 -0.12 4.74 23.10
N HIS A 201 0.96 4.30 22.45
CA HIS A 201 2.14 5.13 22.20
C HIS A 201 1.81 6.40 21.38
N TYR A 202 0.75 6.34 20.57
CA TYR A 202 0.24 7.45 19.77
C TYR A 202 -0.89 8.20 20.48
N GLY A 203 -1.17 7.90 21.76
CA GLY A 203 -2.24 8.53 22.53
C GLY A 203 -3.65 8.03 22.18
N ILE A 204 -3.75 6.95 21.38
CA ILE A 204 -5.01 6.43 20.84
C ILE A 204 -5.33 5.07 21.50
N ASP A 205 -6.51 4.95 22.10
CA ASP A 205 -6.98 3.72 22.74
C ASP A 205 -8.18 3.15 21.98
N ILE A 206 -7.90 2.30 20.99
CA ILE A 206 -8.93 1.71 20.14
C ILE A 206 -9.86 0.81 20.96
N PRO A 207 -11.20 0.99 20.88
CA PRO A 207 -12.14 0.12 21.56
C PRO A 207 -11.93 -1.35 21.24
N LYS A 208 -12.01 -2.23 22.25
CA LYS A 208 -11.71 -3.66 22.11
C LYS A 208 -12.50 -4.34 21.00
N GLU A 209 -13.78 -4.00 20.86
CA GLU A 209 -14.65 -4.52 19.80
C GLU A 209 -14.14 -4.16 18.41
N LEU A 210 -13.70 -2.91 18.23
CA LEU A 210 -13.15 -2.43 16.96
C LEU A 210 -11.77 -3.03 16.69
N SER A 211 -10.93 -3.18 17.71
CA SER A 211 -9.65 -3.87 17.61
C SER A 211 -9.80 -5.32 17.15
N ASN A 212 -10.80 -6.04 17.65
CA ASN A 212 -11.10 -7.40 17.20
C ASN A 212 -11.46 -7.44 15.71
N LYS A 213 -12.32 -6.52 15.25
CA LYS A 213 -12.70 -6.41 13.83
C LYS A 213 -11.51 -6.10 12.93
N ILE A 214 -10.63 -5.17 13.34
CA ILE A 214 -9.39 -4.85 12.62
C ILE A 214 -8.48 -6.07 12.50
N ASN A 215 -8.39 -6.89 13.56
CA ASN A 215 -7.60 -8.12 13.52
C ASN A 215 -8.18 -9.15 12.54
N GLU A 216 -9.50 -9.32 12.49
CA GLU A 216 -10.15 -10.21 11.52
C GLU A 216 -9.98 -9.71 10.08
N MET A 217 -10.20 -8.42 9.82
CA MET A 217 -9.91 -7.77 8.55
C MET A 217 -8.48 -8.06 8.07
N ARG A 218 -7.49 -8.01 8.98
CA ARG A 218 -6.08 -8.29 8.66
C ARG A 218 -5.83 -9.75 8.32
N LYS A 219 -6.47 -10.68 9.02
CA LYS A 219 -6.38 -12.11 8.71
C LYS A 219 -6.90 -12.37 7.30
N ILE A 220 -8.05 -11.80 6.93
CA ILE A 220 -8.65 -11.93 5.61
C ILE A 220 -7.68 -11.44 4.52
N ARG A 221 -7.14 -10.23 4.66
CA ARG A 221 -6.14 -9.68 3.73
C ARG A 221 -4.90 -10.53 3.60
N ASN A 222 -4.35 -11.03 4.70
CA ASN A 222 -3.14 -11.85 4.64
C ASN A 222 -3.42 -13.20 3.99
N MET A 223 -4.57 -13.83 4.25
CA MET A 223 -4.96 -15.07 3.57
C MET A 223 -5.10 -14.85 2.06
N SER A 224 -5.74 -13.75 1.67
CA SER A 224 -6.00 -13.43 0.27
C SER A 224 -4.77 -12.97 -0.50
N ALA A 225 -3.93 -12.11 0.09
CA ALA A 225 -2.70 -11.63 -0.54
C ALA A 225 -1.65 -12.73 -0.74
N HIS A 226 -1.66 -13.77 0.10
CA HIS A 226 -0.78 -14.94 -0.05
C HIS A 226 -1.43 -16.08 -0.86
N GLY A 227 -2.56 -15.83 -1.53
CA GLY A 227 -3.24 -16.81 -2.39
C GLY A 227 -3.79 -18.04 -1.66
N LYS A 228 -3.94 -17.98 -0.33
CA LYS A 228 -4.42 -19.11 0.49
C LYS A 228 -5.93 -19.27 0.44
N ALA A 229 -6.67 -18.17 0.23
CA ALA A 229 -8.12 -18.16 0.08
C ALA A 229 -8.59 -16.89 -0.63
N GLU A 230 -9.50 -17.03 -1.60
CA GLU A 230 -10.20 -15.88 -2.17
C GLU A 230 -11.19 -15.30 -1.13
N PRO A 231 -11.23 -13.97 -0.95
CA PRO A 231 -12.16 -13.36 -0.03
C PRO A 231 -13.58 -13.40 -0.61
N THR A 232 -14.57 -13.55 0.25
CA THR A 232 -15.99 -13.49 -0.14
C THR A 232 -16.50 -12.05 -0.13
N PHE A 233 -17.57 -11.77 -0.87
CA PHE A 233 -18.26 -10.47 -0.81
C PHE A 233 -18.58 -10.04 0.63
N GLY A 234 -19.08 -10.96 1.46
CA GLY A 234 -19.41 -10.68 2.87
C GLY A 234 -18.20 -10.23 3.69
N GLN A 235 -17.06 -10.90 3.50
CA GLN A 235 -15.80 -10.54 4.18
C GLN A 235 -15.25 -9.19 3.74
N VAL A 236 -15.41 -8.85 2.45
CA VAL A 236 -15.02 -7.54 1.92
C VAL A 236 -15.94 -6.45 2.44
N LYS A 237 -17.25 -6.70 2.49
CA LYS A 237 -18.21 -5.76 3.07
C LYS A 237 -17.91 -5.50 4.55
N GLU A 238 -17.68 -6.54 5.33
CA GLU A 238 -17.32 -6.40 6.75
C GLU A 238 -15.99 -5.65 6.94
N THR A 239 -15.04 -5.82 6.03
CA THR A 239 -13.79 -5.04 5.98
C THR A 239 -14.08 -3.55 5.78
N ILE A 240 -14.92 -3.21 4.80
CA ILE A 240 -15.31 -1.82 4.52
C ILE A 240 -16.05 -1.20 5.72
N ASP A 241 -17.04 -1.90 6.28
CA ASP A 241 -17.80 -1.45 7.44
C ASP A 241 -16.88 -1.22 8.67
N THR A 242 -15.83 -2.03 8.81
CA THR A 242 -14.81 -1.88 9.86
C THR A 242 -13.95 -0.64 9.64
N ILE A 243 -13.56 -0.35 8.40
CA ILE A 243 -12.82 0.86 8.03
C ILE A 243 -13.65 2.09 8.38
N GLU A 244 -14.90 2.18 7.91
CA GLU A 244 -15.81 3.30 8.22
C GLU A 244 -16.01 3.50 9.72
N SER A 245 -16.14 2.39 10.47
CA SER A 245 -16.28 2.45 11.93
C SER A 245 -15.04 3.02 12.60
N LEU A 246 -13.84 2.69 12.09
CA LEU A 246 -12.59 3.24 12.60
C LEU A 246 -12.43 4.70 12.21
N GLU A 247 -12.79 5.10 11.00
CA GLU A 247 -12.75 6.51 10.60
C GLU A 247 -13.63 7.37 11.49
N LYS A 248 -14.89 6.96 11.69
CA LYS A 248 -15.82 7.65 12.60
C LYS A 248 -15.25 7.75 14.01
N TYR A 249 -14.60 6.69 14.49
CA TYR A 249 -13.97 6.72 15.80
C TYR A 249 -12.79 7.71 15.84
N LEU A 250 -11.84 7.60 14.90
CA LEU A 250 -10.65 8.45 14.87
C LEU A 250 -10.99 9.93 14.67
N ASN A 251 -11.95 10.25 13.81
CA ASN A 251 -12.44 11.61 13.58
C ASN A 251 -13.22 12.19 14.78
N SER A 252 -13.65 11.35 15.72
CA SER A 252 -14.29 11.83 16.96
C SER A 252 -13.30 12.15 18.08
N LEU A 253 -12.01 11.84 17.89
CA LEU A 253 -10.96 12.15 18.86
C LEU A 253 -10.54 13.62 18.75
N ASP A 254 -10.30 14.27 19.90
CA ASP A 254 -9.69 15.60 19.95
C ASP A 254 -8.18 15.48 19.68
N PRO A 255 -7.65 16.09 18.61
CA PRO A 255 -6.21 16.06 18.29
C PRO A 255 -5.32 16.54 19.43
N ALA A 256 -5.74 17.57 20.17
CA ALA A 256 -4.96 18.13 21.27
C ALA A 256 -4.87 17.15 22.44
N GLU A 257 -5.97 16.45 22.74
CA GLU A 257 -6.00 15.44 23.78
C GLU A 257 -5.17 14.20 23.41
N VAL A 258 -5.26 13.76 22.15
CA VAL A 258 -4.44 12.65 21.63
C VAL A 258 -2.95 12.96 21.73
N LYS A 259 -2.55 14.18 21.35
CA LYS A 259 -1.15 14.63 21.46
C LYS A 259 -0.66 14.62 22.91
N ALA A 260 -1.42 15.21 23.83
CA ALA A 260 -1.07 15.23 25.26
C ALA A 260 -0.93 13.82 25.85
N ARG A 261 -1.83 12.89 25.48
CA ARG A 261 -1.75 11.49 25.90
C ARG A 261 -0.52 10.79 25.31
N SER A 262 -0.19 11.02 24.04
CA SER A 262 1.00 10.46 23.41
C SER A 262 2.28 10.92 24.11
N GLU A 263 2.43 12.22 24.37
CA GLU A 263 3.60 12.77 25.06
C GLU A 263 3.76 12.18 26.47
N LYS A 264 2.65 12.02 27.20
CA LYS A 264 2.64 11.40 28.52
C LYS A 264 3.07 9.92 28.47
N GLU A 265 2.54 9.14 27.53
CA GLU A 265 2.92 7.74 27.37
C GLU A 265 4.38 7.57 26.94
N GLN A 266 4.89 8.46 26.08
CA GLN A 266 6.31 8.47 25.71
C GLN A 266 7.21 8.77 26.91
N MET A 267 6.84 9.74 27.77
CA MET A 267 7.57 10.05 28.99
C MET A 267 7.57 8.86 29.96
N LEU A 268 6.41 8.24 30.19
CA LEU A 268 6.28 7.04 31.04
C LEU A 268 7.11 5.86 30.51
N GLN A 269 7.13 5.66 29.19
CA GLN A 269 7.93 4.62 28.58
C GLN A 269 9.42 4.88 28.74
N TRP A 270 9.85 6.14 28.63
CA TRP A 270 11.23 6.52 28.84
C TRP A 270 11.68 6.30 30.30
N GLU A 271 10.83 6.63 31.26
CA GLU A 271 11.05 6.33 32.67
C GLU A 271 11.19 4.82 32.91
N ARG A 272 10.27 3.99 32.37
CA ARG A 272 10.36 2.53 32.48
C ARG A 272 11.62 1.95 31.85
N MET A 273 12.08 2.50 30.73
CA MET A 273 13.34 2.06 30.10
C MET A 273 14.54 2.42 30.97
N ARG A 274 14.58 3.62 31.53
CA ARG A 274 15.64 4.04 32.46
C ARG A 274 15.69 3.14 33.70
N ASP A 275 14.54 2.88 34.31
CA ASP A 275 14.45 2.04 35.51
C ASP A 275 14.86 0.58 35.20
N ALA A 276 14.55 0.07 34.01
CA ALA A 276 14.96 -1.26 33.56
C ALA A 276 16.48 -1.35 33.31
N ASP A 277 17.09 -0.30 32.74
CA ASP A 277 18.53 -0.22 32.54
C ASP A 277 19.27 -0.14 33.89
N GLU A 278 18.79 0.68 34.83
CA GLU A 278 19.32 0.77 36.20
C GLU A 278 19.20 -0.56 36.96
N MET A 279 18.06 -1.24 36.84
CA MET A 279 17.88 -2.58 37.42
C MET A 279 18.80 -3.63 36.78
N GLY A 280 19.03 -3.51 35.47
CA GLY A 280 19.95 -4.37 34.72
C GLY A 280 21.40 -4.20 35.17
N GLU A 281 21.84 -2.97 35.45
CA GLU A 281 23.16 -2.71 36.04
C GLU A 281 23.27 -3.27 37.45
N LEU A 282 22.25 -3.09 38.28
CA LEU A 282 22.24 -3.58 39.66
C LEU A 282 22.35 -5.11 39.73
N LEU A 283 21.66 -5.82 38.83
CA LEU A 283 21.74 -7.27 38.71
C LEU A 283 23.13 -7.75 38.24
N ARG A 284 23.78 -7.03 37.33
CA ARG A 284 25.16 -7.33 36.92
C ARG A 284 26.15 -7.14 38.07
N MET A 285 26.03 -6.05 38.83
CA MET A 285 26.89 -5.81 39.99
C MET A 285 26.71 -6.89 41.07
N LYS A 286 25.47 -7.32 41.30
CA LYS A 286 25.18 -8.38 42.26
C LYS A 286 25.76 -9.73 41.83
N ALA A 287 25.66 -10.07 40.53
CA ALA A 287 26.25 -11.29 40.00
C ALA A 287 27.79 -11.29 40.10
N ILE A 288 28.44 -10.14 39.91
CA ILE A 288 29.89 -9.99 40.11
C ILE A 288 30.25 -10.20 41.59
N ALA A 289 29.53 -9.55 42.51
CA ALA A 289 29.79 -9.69 43.94
C ALA A 289 29.54 -11.12 44.46
N GLU A 290 28.54 -11.82 43.92
CA GLU A 290 28.28 -13.23 44.24
C GLU A 290 29.39 -14.15 43.74
N ALA A 291 29.92 -13.91 42.52
CA ALA A 291 31.04 -14.66 41.97
C ALA A 291 32.34 -14.43 42.76
N GLU A 292 32.64 -13.19 43.14
CA GLU A 292 33.81 -12.85 43.98
C GLU A 292 33.71 -13.50 45.38
N ALA A 293 32.51 -13.54 45.97
CA ALA A 293 32.28 -14.19 47.27
C ALA A 293 32.38 -15.73 47.21
N GLU A 294 32.12 -16.33 46.04
CA GLU A 294 32.31 -17.76 45.80
C GLU A 294 33.78 -18.13 45.60
N GLU A 295 34.57 -17.28 44.93
CA GLU A 295 36.03 -17.43 44.85
C GLU A 295 36.69 -17.32 46.24
N MET A 296 36.29 -16.34 47.06
CA MET A 296 36.84 -16.17 48.43
C MET A 296 36.48 -17.30 49.40
N LYS A 297 35.52 -18.18 49.08
CA LYS A 297 35.20 -19.38 49.89
C LYS A 297 35.99 -20.62 49.47
N ASN A 298 36.63 -20.58 48.31
CA ASN A 298 37.39 -21.69 47.74
C ASN A 298 38.92 -21.50 47.89
N ASP A 299 39.35 -20.36 48.45
CA ASP A 299 40.70 -20.09 48.99
C ASP A 299 40.74 -20.28 50.52
#